data_AF-A0A1E3Q780-F1
#
_entry.id   AF-A0A1E3Q780-F1
#
_cell.length_a   1.000
_cell.length_b   1.000
_cell.length_c   1.000
_cell.angle_alpha   90.00
_cell.angle_beta   90.00
_cell.angle_gamma   90.00
#
_symmetry.space_group_name_H-M   'P 1'
#
loop_
_entity.id
_entity.type
_entity.pdbx_description
1 polymer ?
#
loop_
_entity_poly.entity_id
_entity_poly.type
_entity_poly.pdbx_seq_one_letter_code
_entity_poly.pdbx_strand_id
1 'polypeptide(L)'
;MALARARSRDVHFYLFSEPDKAIGGMKLNLSITEKVVLSMLDILIVASGPYKVTLRSTGVDLMRTDNALKPGHYDIRPYSRGNTMFITR
;
A
#
# COMPACT_ATOMS: atom_id res chain seq x y z
N MET A 1 16.46 16.87 -5.30
CA MET A 1 15.25 17.18 -6.11
C MET A 1 14.25 16.01 -6.27
N ALA A 2 14.26 14.99 -5.39
CA ALA A 2 13.24 13.93 -5.35
C ALA A 2 12.14 14.17 -4.28
N LEU A 3 12.47 14.94 -3.23
CA LEU A 3 11.56 15.26 -2.12
C LEU A 3 10.27 15.99 -2.57
N ALA A 4 10.36 16.79 -3.63
CA ALA A 4 9.21 17.55 -4.16
C ALA A 4 8.17 16.67 -4.88
N ARG A 5 8.57 15.51 -5.43
CA ARG A 5 7.66 14.60 -6.15
C ARG A 5 6.83 13.71 -5.21
N ALA A 6 7.33 13.46 -3.99
CA ALA A 6 6.63 12.68 -2.97
C ALA A 6 5.51 13.48 -2.25
N ARG A 7 5.61 14.83 -2.21
CA ARG A 7 4.60 15.72 -1.59
C ARG A 7 3.27 15.79 -2.33
N SER A 8 3.24 15.45 -3.63
CA SER A 8 2.02 15.49 -4.46
C SER A 8 1.18 14.20 -4.36
N ARG A 9 1.63 13.22 -3.58
CA ARG A 9 0.94 11.93 -3.44
C ARG A 9 0.17 11.95 -2.14
N ASP A 10 -1.11 11.65 -2.24
CA ASP A 10 -2.02 11.58 -1.09
C ASP A 10 -1.84 10.26 -0.33
N VAL A 11 -1.26 9.25 -0.99
CA VAL A 11 -1.06 7.90 -0.45
C VAL A 11 0.38 7.45 -0.67
N HIS A 12 0.98 6.84 0.35
CA HIS A 12 2.30 6.21 0.28
C HIS A 12 2.24 4.79 0.83
N PHE A 13 2.90 3.86 0.15
CA PHE A 13 2.98 2.47 0.57
C PHE A 13 4.37 2.17 1.13
N TYR A 14 4.42 1.34 2.15
CA TYR A 14 5.63 0.91 2.83
C TYR A 14 5.61 -0.61 2.97
N LEU A 15 6.77 -1.25 2.86
CA LEU A 15 6.91 -2.64 3.32
C LEU A 15 7.12 -2.62 4.83
N PHE A 16 6.50 -3.56 5.54
CA PHE A 16 6.69 -3.69 6.98
C PHE A 16 8.16 -3.92 7.39
N SER A 17 8.98 -4.52 6.51
CA SER A 17 10.42 -4.71 6.70
C SER A 17 11.25 -3.44 6.49
N GLU A 18 10.72 -2.43 5.80
CA GLU A 18 11.37 -1.16 5.49
C GLU A 18 10.42 0.02 5.83
N PRO A 19 10.05 0.22 7.11
CA PRO A 19 8.95 1.12 7.50
C PRO A 19 9.23 2.61 7.21
N ASP A 20 10.50 2.97 7.05
CA ASP A 20 10.96 4.34 6.82
C ASP A 20 11.11 4.70 5.34
N LYS A 21 10.90 3.72 4.44
CA LYS A 21 11.14 3.89 3.00
C LYS A 21 9.87 3.59 2.22
N ALA A 22 9.27 4.65 1.69
CA ALA A 22 8.13 4.51 0.79
C ALA A 22 8.57 3.76 -0.47
N ILE A 23 7.88 2.66 -0.76
CA ILE A 23 8.11 1.85 -1.97
C ILE A 23 7.37 2.38 -3.19
N GLY A 24 6.38 3.25 -2.95
CA GLY A 24 5.57 3.85 -3.99
C GLY A 24 4.53 4.77 -3.38
N GLY A 25 3.74 5.39 -4.24
CA GLY A 25 2.65 6.26 -3.80
C GLY A 25 1.72 6.61 -4.93
N MET A 26 0.52 7.01 -4.56
CA MET A 26 -0.56 7.28 -5.51
C MET A 26 -1.16 8.66 -5.24
N LYS A 27 -1.62 9.30 -6.31
CA LYS A 27 -2.44 10.50 -6.21
C LYS A 27 -3.89 10.05 -6.24
N LEU A 28 -4.66 10.42 -5.24
CA LEU A 28 -6.05 10.04 -5.16
C LEU A 28 -6.88 10.81 -6.20
N ASN A 29 -7.91 10.14 -6.69
CA ASN A 29 -9.04 10.76 -7.36
C ASN A 29 -10.31 10.11 -6.80
N LEU A 30 -11.48 10.66 -7.12
CA LEU A 30 -12.77 10.18 -6.60
C LEU A 30 -13.14 8.75 -7.05
N SER A 31 -12.43 8.16 -8.01
CA SER A 31 -12.66 6.80 -8.51
C SER A 31 -11.78 5.73 -7.85
N ILE A 32 -10.79 6.12 -7.05
CA ILE A 32 -9.92 5.17 -6.36
C ILE A 32 -10.63 4.62 -5.12
N THR A 33 -10.93 3.32 -5.17
CA THR A 33 -11.50 2.57 -4.05
C THR A 33 -10.49 1.60 -3.44
N GLU A 34 -10.77 1.12 -2.23
CA GLU A 34 -9.94 0.14 -1.55
C GLU A 34 -9.75 -1.13 -2.40
N LYS A 35 -10.82 -1.63 -3.02
CA LYS A 35 -10.74 -2.82 -3.89
C LYS A 35 -9.82 -2.62 -5.10
N VAL A 36 -9.88 -1.45 -5.75
CA VAL A 36 -9.05 -1.15 -6.93
C VAL A 36 -7.57 -1.15 -6.55
N VAL A 37 -7.24 -0.55 -5.41
CA VAL A 37 -5.85 -0.53 -4.93
C VAL A 37 -5.35 -1.93 -4.59
N LEU A 38 -6.15 -2.73 -3.89
CA LEU A 38 -5.76 -4.11 -3.59
C LEU A 38 -5.53 -4.91 -4.89
N SER A 39 -6.39 -4.76 -5.90
CA SER A 39 -6.19 -5.39 -7.21
C SER A 39 -4.93 -4.91 -7.94
N MET A 40 -4.57 -3.63 -7.83
CA MET A 40 -3.31 -3.12 -8.40
C MET A 40 -2.09 -3.68 -7.68
N LEU A 41 -2.14 -3.75 -6.35
CA LEU A 41 -1.05 -4.29 -5.55
C LEU A 41 -0.87 -5.80 -5.79
N ASP A 42 -1.95 -6.55 -6.04
CA ASP A 42 -1.89 -7.97 -6.41
C ASP A 42 -1.12 -8.21 -7.73
N ILE A 43 -1.01 -7.20 -8.61
CA ILE A 43 -0.20 -7.27 -9.85
C ILE A 43 1.26 -6.88 -9.57
N LEU A 44 1.47 -5.89 -8.70
CA LEU A 44 2.79 -5.32 -8.43
C LEU A 44 3.59 -6.10 -7.39
N ILE A 45 2.93 -6.85 -6.51
CA ILE A 45 3.56 -7.55 -5.39
C ILE A 45 3.64 -9.03 -5.70
N VAL A 46 4.86 -9.54 -5.65
CA VAL A 46 5.12 -10.98 -5.60
C VAL A 46 5.27 -11.37 -4.14
N ALA A 47 4.26 -12.02 -3.59
CA ALA A 47 4.26 -12.54 -2.24
C ALA A 47 4.18 -14.07 -2.26
N SER A 48 4.93 -14.74 -1.38
CA SER A 48 4.87 -16.21 -1.23
C SER A 48 3.62 -16.69 -0.49
N GLY A 49 2.72 -15.78 -0.10
CA GLY A 49 1.45 -16.07 0.55
C GLY A 49 0.62 -14.80 0.78
N PRO A 50 -0.52 -14.90 1.47
CA PRO A 50 -1.41 -13.77 1.69
C PRO A 50 -0.71 -12.61 2.42
N TYR A 51 -1.09 -11.39 2.07
CA TYR A 51 -0.61 -10.16 2.69
C TYR A 51 -1.78 -9.21 3.00
N LYS A 52 -1.54 -8.28 3.92
CA LYS A 52 -2.47 -7.23 4.33
C LYS A 52 -1.91 -5.87 3.98
N VAL A 53 -2.81 -4.93 3.75
CA VAL A 53 -2.49 -3.51 3.60
C VAL A 53 -3.23 -2.76 4.70
N THR A 54 -2.51 -2.06 5.56
CA THR A 54 -3.06 -1.44 6.77
C THR A 54 -2.79 0.06 6.76
N LEU A 55 -3.81 0.90 6.99
CA LEU A 55 -3.62 2.34 7.16
C LEU A 55 -2.92 2.60 8.50
N ARG A 56 -1.71 3.16 8.46
CA ARG A 56 -0.84 3.34 9.64
C ARG A 56 -1.46 4.24 10.71
N SER A 57 -2.23 5.26 10.31
CA SER A 57 -2.84 6.21 11.26
C SER A 57 -3.98 5.63 12.08
N THR A 58 -4.69 4.62 11.56
CA THR A 58 -5.87 4.02 12.23
C THR A 58 -5.68 2.56 12.59
N GLY A 59 -4.66 1.90 12.04
CA GLY A 59 -4.47 0.45 12.16
C GLY A 59 -5.52 -0.38 11.41
N VAL A 60 -6.38 0.24 10.61
CA VAL A 60 -7.46 -0.46 9.89
C VAL A 60 -6.90 -1.11 8.63
N ASP A 61 -7.16 -2.40 8.48
CA ASP A 61 -6.84 -3.16 7.27
C ASP A 61 -7.78 -2.72 6.13
N LEU A 62 -7.23 -2.49 4.95
CA LEU A 62 -8.02 -2.32 3.72
C LEU A 62 -8.81 -3.59 3.43
N MET A 63 -10.04 -3.41 2.99
CA MET A 63 -10.91 -4.50 2.57
C MET A 63 -11.27 -4.35 1.09
N ARG A 64 -11.68 -5.44 0.42
CA ARG A 64 -12.17 -5.35 -0.97
C ARG A 64 -13.57 -4.74 -0.99
N THR A 65 -13.64 -3.43 -0.76
CA THR A 65 -14.86 -2.64 -0.73
C THR A 65 -14.81 -1.53 -1.77
N ASP A 66 -15.99 -0.99 -2.10
CA ASP A 66 -16.16 0.20 -2.94
C ASP A 66 -15.96 1.52 -2.18
N ASN A 67 -15.46 1.46 -0.94
CA ASN A 67 -15.14 2.66 -0.18
C ASN A 67 -13.98 3.41 -0.84
N ALA A 68 -14.06 4.73 -0.82
CA ALA A 68 -12.96 5.58 -1.28
C ALA A 68 -11.71 5.32 -0.44
N LEU A 69 -10.56 5.22 -1.09
CA LEU A 69 -9.30 5.09 -0.39
C LEU A 69 -8.97 6.38 0.35
N LYS A 70 -8.57 6.26 1.62
CA LYS A 70 -8.19 7.41 2.44
C LYS A 70 -6.77 7.87 2.10
N PRO A 71 -6.47 9.17 2.19
CA PRO A 71 -5.09 9.64 2.14
C PRO A 71 -4.31 9.14 3.36
N GLY A 72 -3.02 8.87 3.18
CA GLY A 72 -2.13 8.51 4.27
C GLY A 72 -1.06 7.48 3.94
N HIS A 73 -0.48 6.90 4.98
CA HIS A 73 0.59 5.91 4.88
C HIS A 73 0.04 4.51 5.13
N TYR A 74 0.35 3.60 4.22
CA TYR A 74 -0.14 2.24 4.24
C TYR A 74 1.01 1.24 4.36
N ASP A 75 0.89 0.35 5.33
CA ASP A 75 1.85 -0.72 5.57
C ASP A 75 1.40 -2.00 4.90
N ILE A 76 2.28 -2.58 4.09
CA ILE A 76 2.10 -3.86 3.43
C ILE A 76 2.88 -4.89 4.23
N ARG A 77 2.16 -5.88 4.76
CA ARG A 77 2.71 -6.92 5.64
C ARG A 77 2.22 -8.30 5.25
N PRO A 78 3.06 -9.34 5.32
CA PRO A 78 2.58 -10.69 5.12
C PRO A 78 1.69 -11.12 6.29
N TYR A 79 0.75 -12.04 6.06
CA TYR A 79 -0.03 -12.63 7.15
C TYR A 79 0.83 -13.45 8.12
N SER A 80 1.86 -14.12 7.59
CA SER A 80 2.77 -14.96 8.36
C SER A 80 4.19 -14.44 8.25
N ARG A 81 4.95 -14.51 9.35
CA ARG A 81 6.36 -14.08 9.41
C ARG A 81 7.28 -14.85 8.45
N GLY A 82 6.87 -16.05 8.02
CA GLY A 82 7.63 -16.87 7.07
C GLY A 82 7.42 -16.50 5.60
N ASN A 83 6.44 -15.64 5.27
CA ASN A 83 6.18 -15.28 3.88
C ASN A 83 7.12 -14.17 3.43
N THR A 84 7.65 -14.31 2.22
CA THR A 84 8.48 -13.29 1.58
C THR A 84 7.61 -12.42 0.67
N MET A 85 7.98 -11.15 0.52
CA MET A 85 7.29 -10.20 -0.35
C MET A 85 8.31 -9.30 -1.04
N PHE A 86 8.17 -9.14 -2.35
CA PHE A 86 8.98 -8.24 -3.16
C PHE A 86 8.10 -7.55 -4.21
N ILE A 87 8.58 -6.43 -4.75
CA ILE A 87 7.86 -5.67 -5.78
C ILE A 87 8.43 -6.06 -7.14
N THR A 88 7.56 -6.27 -8.13
CA THR A 88 7.98 -6.47 -9.51
C THR A 88 8.70 -5.22 -10.02
N ARG A 89 9.92 -5.40 -10.54
CA ARG A 89 10.74 -4.33 -11.12
C ARG A 89 10.42 -4.09 -12.58
#